data_AF-A0A9D1M469-F1
#
_entry.id   AF-A0A9D1M469-F1
#
_cell.length_a   1.000
_cell.length_b   1.000
_cell.length_c   1.000
_cell.angle_alpha   90.00
_cell.angle_beta   90.00
_cell.angle_gamma   90.00
#
_symmetry.space_group_name_H-M   'P 1'
#
loop_
_entity.id
_entity.type
_entity.pdbx_description
1 polymer ?
#
loop_
_entity_poly.entity_id
_entity_poly.type
_entity_poly.pdbx_seq_one_letter_code
_entity_poly.pdbx_strand_id
1 'polypeptide(L)'
;MEEKLKILHLPMMYEWFDKIASGEKTTEYRQCSDHWNYLFTTKKYDLVRFQRGFYKKPATMLFKIKQIHKWRGANDLNQAEVWAIDLGERID
;
A
#
# COMPACT_ATOMS: atom_id res chain seq x y z
N MET A 1 22.40 6.08 15.45
CA MET A 1 22.04 6.78 14.19
C MET A 1 20.56 6.49 13.99
N GLU A 2 19.73 7.52 13.92
CA GLU A 2 18.29 7.34 13.74
C GLU A 2 18.04 6.87 12.30
N GLU A 3 17.53 5.64 12.14
CA GLU A 3 17.23 5.14 10.80
C GLU A 3 16.08 5.96 10.20
N LYS A 4 16.33 6.55 9.04
CA LYS A 4 15.34 7.35 8.33
C LYS A 4 14.24 6.42 7.77
N LEU A 5 13.00 6.63 8.21
CA LEU A 5 11.83 5.89 7.73
C LEU A 5 11.73 5.93 6.20
N LYS A 6 11.53 4.76 5.59
CA LYS A 6 11.37 4.60 4.14
C LYS A 6 9.89 4.61 3.77
N ILE A 7 9.53 5.52 2.86
CA ILE A 7 8.16 5.71 2.37
C ILE A 7 7.98 5.06 1.01
N LEU A 8 6.99 4.18 0.89
CA LEU A 8 6.49 3.67 -0.39
C LEU A 8 5.41 4.61 -0.93
N HIS A 9 5.57 5.12 -2.14
CA HIS A 9 4.62 6.04 -2.77
C HIS A 9 3.74 5.30 -3.77
N LEU A 10 2.43 5.27 -3.54
CA LEU A 10 1.46 4.53 -4.35
C LEU A 10 0.33 5.44 -4.85
N PRO A 11 0.36 5.88 -6.13
CA PRO A 11 -0.84 6.40 -6.76
C PRO A 11 -1.85 5.27 -6.97
N MET A 12 -3.12 5.56 -6.73
CA MET A 12 -4.22 4.60 -6.88
C MET A 12 -5.52 5.26 -7.33
N MET A 13 -6.44 4.42 -7.78
CA MET A 13 -7.79 4.83 -8.20
C MET A 13 -8.60 5.38 -7.04
N TYR A 14 -9.53 6.26 -7.38
CA TYR A 14 -10.36 7.02 -6.45
C TYR A 14 -11.15 6.10 -5.51
N GLU A 15 -11.76 5.03 -6.04
CA GLU A 15 -12.56 4.09 -5.24
C GLU A 15 -11.75 3.45 -4.11
N TRP A 16 -10.55 2.93 -4.41
CA TRP A 16 -9.70 2.30 -3.40
C TRP A 16 -9.16 3.30 -2.39
N PHE A 17 -8.81 4.50 -2.86
CA PHE A 17 -8.39 5.58 -1.99
C PHE A 17 -9.51 5.93 -1.01
N ASP A 18 -10.73 6.13 -1.50
CA ASP A 18 -11.85 6.57 -0.68
C ASP A 18 -12.27 5.46 0.33
N LYS A 19 -12.18 4.17 -0.06
CA LYS A 19 -12.37 3.03 0.86
C LYS A 19 -11.31 2.90 1.95
N ILE A 20 -10.05 3.20 1.64
CA ILE A 20 -8.98 3.23 2.66
C ILE A 20 -9.17 4.45 3.57
N ALA A 21 -9.52 5.60 2.99
CA ALA A 21 -9.75 6.83 3.74
C ALA A 21 -10.92 6.72 4.72
N SER A 22 -11.98 5.97 4.38
CA SER A 22 -13.12 5.70 5.26
C SER A 22 -12.84 4.63 6.32
N GLY A 23 -11.77 3.86 6.18
CA GLY A 23 -11.45 2.71 7.03
C GLY A 23 -12.16 1.42 6.65
N GLU A 24 -12.98 1.40 5.59
CA GLU A 24 -13.61 0.19 5.05
C GLU A 24 -12.56 -0.82 4.55
N LYS A 25 -11.44 -0.31 4.01
CA LYS A 25 -10.33 -1.12 3.50
C LYS A 25 -9.06 -0.85 4.30
N THR A 26 -8.54 -1.89 4.94
CA THR A 26 -7.33 -1.83 5.79
C THR A 26 -6.11 -2.50 5.18
N THR A 27 -6.21 -3.00 3.94
CA THR A 27 -5.14 -3.72 3.25
C THR A 27 -5.12 -3.32 1.78
N GLU A 28 -3.96 -2.94 1.27
CA GLU A 28 -3.72 -2.71 -0.17
C GLU A 28 -3.14 -3.97 -0.80
N TYR A 29 -3.70 -4.43 -1.91
CA TYR A 29 -3.21 -5.60 -2.64
C TYR A 29 -2.46 -5.21 -3.92
N ARG A 30 -1.41 -5.94 -4.23
CA ARG A 30 -0.64 -5.78 -5.48
C ARG A 30 -0.39 -7.14 -6.13
N GLN A 31 -0.51 -7.17 -7.45
CA GLN A 31 -0.20 -8.36 -8.23
C GLN A 31 1.25 -8.82 -7.96
N CYS A 32 1.47 -10.13 -7.99
CA CYS A 32 2.79 -10.75 -7.94
C CYS A 32 3.57 -10.58 -9.27
N SER A 33 3.68 -9.37 -9.79
CA SER A 33 4.50 -9.06 -10.98
C SER A 33 5.98 -8.97 -10.62
N ASP A 34 6.86 -9.06 -11.62
CA ASP A 34 8.33 -8.97 -11.44
C ASP A 34 8.74 -7.73 -10.65
N HIS A 35 8.10 -6.59 -10.94
CA HIS A 35 8.34 -5.33 -10.23
C HIS A 35 8.03 -5.44 -8.73
N TRP A 36 6.83 -5.91 -8.36
CA TRP A 36 6.41 -6.00 -6.95
C TRP A 36 7.16 -7.09 -6.20
N ASN A 37 7.41 -8.23 -6.86
CA ASN A 37 8.22 -9.30 -6.31
C ASN A 37 9.62 -8.79 -5.98
N TYR A 38 10.30 -8.11 -6.91
CA TYR A 38 11.60 -7.51 -6.65
C TYR A 38 11.52 -6.46 -5.53
N LEU A 39 10.56 -5.55 -5.59
CA LEU A 39 10.46 -4.44 -4.65
C LEU A 39 10.26 -4.92 -3.20
N PHE A 40 9.35 -5.86 -2.97
CA PHE A 40 9.00 -6.33 -1.63
C PHE A 40 9.94 -7.40 -1.07
N THR A 41 10.75 -8.06 -1.91
CA THR A 41 11.79 -8.99 -1.45
C THR A 41 13.12 -8.29 -1.15
N THR A 42 13.40 -7.17 -1.80
CA THR A 42 14.71 -6.48 -1.69
C THR A 42 14.69 -5.23 -0.83
N LYS A 43 13.52 -4.62 -0.62
CA LYS A 43 13.38 -3.38 0.16
C LYS A 43 12.43 -3.55 1.32
N LYS A 44 12.75 -2.87 2.42
CA LYS A 44 11.84 -2.65 3.55
C LYS A 44 11.30 -1.23 3.49
N TYR A 45 10.01 -1.11 3.78
CA TYR A 45 9.30 0.16 3.90
C TYR A 45 8.60 0.19 5.25
N ASP A 46 8.67 1.34 5.90
CA ASP A 46 8.05 1.57 7.20
C ASP A 46 6.69 2.24 7.04
N LEU A 47 6.57 3.06 5.99
CA LEU A 47 5.40 3.88 5.71
C LEU A 47 4.92 3.68 4.27
N VAL A 48 3.62 3.82 4.03
CA VAL A 48 3.02 3.89 2.70
C VAL A 48 2.24 5.19 2.56
N ARG A 49 2.53 5.94 1.49
CA ARG A 49 1.80 7.13 1.10
C ARG A 49 0.93 6.81 -0.10
N PHE A 50 -0.38 6.87 0.09
CA PHE A 50 -1.34 6.79 -1.00
C PHE A 50 -1.60 8.15 -1.60
N GLN A 51 -1.76 8.18 -2.91
CA GLN A 51 -2.11 9.36 -3.69
C GLN A 51 -3.38 9.08 -4.49
N ARG A 52 -4.39 9.96 -4.34
CA ARG A 52 -5.65 9.86 -5.07
C ARG A 52 -5.46 10.34 -6.51
N GLY A 53 -5.33 9.43 -7.47
CA GLY A 53 -5.16 9.76 -8.89
C GLY A 53 -3.83 10.46 -9.26
N PHE A 54 -3.78 11.03 -10.47
CA PHE A 54 -2.57 11.57 -11.11
C PHE A 54 -2.68 13.05 -11.50
N TYR A 55 -3.25 13.91 -10.66
CA TYR A 55 -3.39 15.35 -10.93
C TYR A 55 -2.44 16.21 -10.07
N LYS A 56 -2.30 17.52 -10.41
CA LYS A 56 -1.23 18.42 -9.93
C LYS A 56 -1.15 18.62 -8.40
N LYS A 57 -2.25 18.40 -7.66
CA LYS A 57 -2.31 18.52 -6.20
C LYS A 57 -3.25 17.46 -5.61
N PRO A 58 -2.84 16.18 -5.61
CA PRO A 58 -3.70 15.09 -5.21
C PRO A 58 -3.82 15.01 -3.70
N ALA A 59 -5.00 14.59 -3.22
CA ALA A 59 -5.14 14.16 -1.83
C ALA A 59 -4.20 12.99 -1.55
N THR A 60 -3.57 13.02 -0.38
CA THR A 60 -2.68 11.95 0.07
C THR A 60 -3.01 11.52 1.48
N MET A 61 -2.68 10.29 1.81
CA MET A 61 -2.77 9.74 3.17
C MET A 61 -1.53 8.88 3.43
N LEU A 62 -1.01 8.96 4.65
CA LEU A 62 0.21 8.29 5.09
C LEU A 62 -0.13 7.31 6.21
N PHE A 63 0.33 6.08 6.07
CA PHE A 63 0.11 5.03 7.07
C PHE A 63 1.43 4.36 7.47
N LYS A 64 1.52 3.92 8.71
CA LYS A 64 2.48 2.88 9.11
C LYS A 64 2.15 1.59 8.39
N ILE A 65 3.17 0.87 7.93
CA ILE A 65 3.02 -0.48 7.39
C ILE A 65 3.11 -1.45 8.56
N LYS A 66 2.05 -2.26 8.78
CA LYS A 66 2.09 -3.36 9.75
C LYS A 66 2.94 -4.50 9.22
N GLN A 67 2.65 -4.90 7.99
CA GLN A 67 3.36 -5.99 7.31
C GLN A 67 3.18 -5.92 5.79
N ILE A 68 4.16 -6.47 5.08
CA ILE A 68 4.06 -6.78 3.65
C ILE A 68 4.29 -8.28 3.49
N HIS A 69 3.33 -9.02 2.94
CA HIS A 69 3.43 -10.46 2.80
C HIS A 69 2.63 -11.00 1.61
N LYS A 70 2.84 -12.28 1.28
CA LYS A 70 2.00 -12.99 0.33
C LYS A 70 0.66 -13.35 0.96
N TRP A 71 -0.43 -13.13 0.23
CA TRP A 71 -1.80 -13.47 0.61
C TRP A 71 -2.44 -14.34 -0.45
N ARG A 72 -3.15 -15.39 -0.02
CA ARG A 72 -3.81 -16.38 -0.89
C ARG A 72 -5.32 -16.50 -0.67
N GLY A 73 -5.90 -15.57 0.12
CA GLY A 73 -7.34 -15.50 0.35
C GLY A 73 -8.03 -14.53 -0.62
N ALA A 74 -9.31 -14.26 -0.35
CA ALA A 74 -10.09 -13.27 -1.11
C ALA A 74 -9.38 -11.91 -1.15
N ASN A 75 -9.34 -11.29 -2.32
CA ASN A 75 -8.70 -10.01 -2.59
C ASN A 75 -9.40 -9.29 -3.75
N ASP A 76 -9.21 -7.98 -3.85
CA ASP A 76 -9.84 -7.14 -4.87
C ASP A 76 -9.32 -7.38 -6.30
N LEU A 77 -8.15 -8.02 -6.45
CA LEU A 77 -7.59 -8.41 -7.73
C LEU A 77 -8.16 -9.75 -8.24
N ASN A 78 -8.92 -10.49 -7.43
CA ASN A 78 -9.41 -11.84 -7.73
C ASN A 78 -8.30 -12.80 -8.20
N GLN A 79 -7.10 -12.68 -7.62
CA GLN A 79 -5.94 -13.53 -7.94
C GLN A 79 -5.69 -14.57 -6.84
N ALA A 80 -5.17 -15.73 -7.21
CA ALA A 80 -4.86 -16.81 -6.25
C ALA A 80 -3.73 -16.45 -5.27
N GLU A 81 -2.82 -15.55 -5.67
CA GLU A 81 -1.77 -15.03 -4.80
C GLU A 81 -1.48 -13.56 -5.14
N VAL A 82 -1.43 -12.72 -4.11
CA VAL A 82 -1.11 -11.29 -4.20
C VAL A 82 -0.11 -10.91 -3.12
N TRP A 83 0.54 -9.77 -3.27
CA TRP A 83 1.15 -9.05 -2.15
C TRP A 83 0.08 -8.26 -1.39
N ALA A 84 0.07 -8.37 -0.07
CA ALA A 84 -0.77 -7.60 0.83
C ALA A 84 0.10 -6.60 1.61
N ILE A 85 -0.32 -5.35 1.67
CA ILE A 85 0.23 -4.31 2.53
C ILE A 85 -0.83 -4.01 3.59
N ASP A 86 -0.63 -4.50 4.80
CA ASP A 86 -1.56 -4.26 5.90
C ASP A 86 -1.30 -2.90 6.54
N LEU A 87 -2.35 -2.09 6.62
CA LEU A 87 -2.28 -0.71 7.05
C LEU A 87 -2.35 -0.61 8.58
N GLY A 88 -1.40 0.14 9.12
CA GLY A 88 -1.30 0.50 10.52
C GLY A 88 -1.99 1.80 10.86
N GLU A 89 -1.41 2.51 11.82
CA GLU A 89 -1.84 3.85 12.21
C GLU A 89 -1.68 4.84 11.05
N ARG A 90 -2.68 5.70 10.88
CA ARG A 90 -2.63 6.84 9.95
C ARG A 90 -1.87 8.00 10.62
N ILE A 91 -0.94 8.62 9.90
CA ILE A 91 0.01 9.62 10.42
C ILE A 91 -0.16 10.99 9.72
N ASP A 92 -1.39 11.36 9.40
CA ASP A 92 -1.69 12.64 8.74
C ASP A 92 -1.22 13.88 9.52
#